data_AF-A0A1F9CVI1-F1
#
_entry.id   AF-A0A1F9CVI1-F1
#
_cell.length_a   1.000
_cell.length_b   1.000
_cell.length_c   1.000
_cell.angle_alpha   90.00
_cell.angle_beta   90.00
_cell.angle_gamma   90.00
#
_symmetry.space_group_name_H-M   'P 1'
#
loop_
_entity.id
_entity.type
_entity.pdbx_description
1 polymer ?
#
loop_
_entity_poly.entity_id
_entity_poly.type
_entity_poly.pdbx_seq_one_letter_code
_entity_poly.pdbx_strand_id
1 'polypeptide(L)'
;MDPRDFLEVAKKLSQGGTAAEYRTAVSRAYYAIYHVSADFLTGLGCTINDGPSGHGDVYRNLSNCCDSELASVGSQLHDLHGKRIIADYRLNNTKYDNQKTTQAVMMQSERMIQALDRCGSGARRDEIAKAVKEYLRKISP
;
A
#
# COMPACT_ATOMS: atom_id res chain seq x y z
N MET A 1 0.16 -8.36 14.91
CA MET A 1 -0.93 -7.41 14.64
C MET A 1 -1.32 -7.59 13.18
N ASP A 2 -2.60 -7.53 12.83
CA ASP A 2 -2.99 -7.56 11.41
C ASP A 2 -2.74 -6.17 10.82
N PRO A 3 -1.94 -6.04 9.75
CA PRO A 3 -1.79 -4.77 9.03
C PRO A 3 -3.10 -4.05 8.68
N ARG A 4 -4.20 -4.80 8.47
CA ARG A 4 -5.53 -4.26 8.15
C ARG A 4 -6.13 -3.45 9.29
N ASP A 5 -5.71 -3.70 10.54
CA ASP A 5 -6.13 -2.92 11.71
C ASP A 5 -5.79 -1.43 11.53
N PHE A 6 -4.70 -1.10 10.83
CA PHE A 6 -4.37 0.29 10.52
C PHE A 6 -5.40 0.95 9.61
N LEU A 7 -6.00 0.23 8.65
CA LEU A 7 -7.04 0.79 7.78
C LEU A 7 -8.32 1.04 8.57
N GLU A 8 -8.67 0.18 9.53
CA GLU A 8 -9.82 0.39 10.40
C GLU A 8 -9.65 1.63 11.30
N VAL A 9 -8.45 1.84 11.84
CA VAL A 9 -8.13 3.09 12.55
C VAL A 9 -8.19 4.29 11.59
N ALA A 10 -7.66 4.17 10.38
CA ALA A 10 -7.68 5.22 9.38
C ALA A 10 -9.12 5.65 9.02
N LYS A 11 -10.03 4.69 8.83
CA LYS A 11 -11.45 4.95 8.57
C LYS A 11 -12.08 5.75 9.71
N LYS A 12 -11.86 5.35 10.96
CA LYS A 12 -12.38 6.07 12.14
C LYS A 12 -11.88 7.52 12.17
N LEU A 13 -10.57 7.72 12.01
CA LEU A 13 -9.96 9.06 11.99
C LEU A 13 -10.42 9.92 10.81
N SER A 14 -10.71 9.32 9.65
CA SER A 14 -11.25 10.04 8.50
C SER A 14 -12.67 10.58 8.71
N GLN A 15 -13.37 10.11 9.74
CA GLN A 15 -14.68 10.60 10.16
C GLN A 15 -14.59 11.65 11.27
N GLY A 16 -13.38 11.98 11.73
CA GLY A 16 -13.13 13.01 12.74
C GLY A 16 -13.46 14.42 12.25
N GLY A 17 -12.99 15.43 12.99
CA GLY A 17 -13.29 16.84 12.73
C GLY A 17 -12.06 17.71 12.51
N THR A 18 -10.86 17.18 12.73
CA THR A 18 -9.62 17.98 12.78
C THR A 18 -8.63 17.59 11.70
N ALA A 19 -7.80 18.57 11.29
CA ALA A 19 -6.69 18.34 10.36
C ALA A 19 -5.73 17.24 10.85
N ALA A 20 -5.48 17.18 12.16
CA ALA A 20 -4.61 16.16 12.77
C ALA A 20 -5.17 14.74 12.58
N GLU A 21 -6.48 14.55 12.80
CA GLU A 21 -7.13 13.25 12.55
C GLU A 21 -7.07 12.88 11.07
N TYR A 22 -7.39 13.81 10.17
CA TYR A 22 -7.37 13.55 8.74
C TYR A 22 -5.98 13.19 8.21
N ARG A 23 -4.94 13.93 8.63
CA ARG A 23 -3.55 13.62 8.28
C ARG A 23 -3.12 12.26 8.82
N THR A 24 -3.47 11.98 10.08
CA THR A 24 -3.16 10.69 10.72
C THR A 24 -3.85 9.53 9.99
N ALA A 25 -5.09 9.72 9.53
CA ALA A 25 -5.79 8.73 8.72
C ALA A 25 -5.03 8.38 7.44
N VAL A 26 -4.51 9.36 6.70
CA VAL A 26 -3.67 9.13 5.50
C VAL A 26 -2.42 8.31 5.86
N SER A 27 -1.76 8.66 6.97
CA SER A 27 -0.58 7.94 7.47
C SER A 27 -0.91 6.48 7.78
N ARG A 28 -2.00 6.22 8.52
CA ARG A 28 -2.40 4.85 8.89
C ARG A 28 -2.83 4.03 7.68
N ALA A 29 -3.56 4.62 6.74
CA ALA A 29 -3.92 3.94 5.49
C ALA A 29 -2.67 3.54 4.69
N TYR A 30 -1.66 4.42 4.60
CA TYR A 30 -0.38 4.07 3.99
C TYR A 30 0.27 2.84 4.65
N TYR A 31 0.38 2.84 5.98
CA TYR A 31 0.98 1.70 6.70
C TYR A 31 0.20 0.41 6.51
N ALA A 32 -1.14 0.46 6.50
CA ALA A 32 -1.97 -0.70 6.21
C ALA A 32 -1.59 -1.33 4.87
N ILE A 33 -1.60 -0.52 3.80
CA ILE A 33 -1.32 -1.04 2.46
C ILE A 33 0.13 -1.49 2.32
N TYR A 34 1.09 -0.74 2.87
CA TYR A 34 2.50 -1.10 2.84
C TYR A 34 2.72 -2.47 3.45
N HIS A 35 2.21 -2.72 4.65
CA HIS A 35 2.43 -3.98 5.35
C HIS A 35 1.66 -5.15 4.72
N VAL A 36 0.40 -4.96 4.29
CA VAL A 36 -0.32 -6.02 3.54
C VAL A 36 0.44 -6.38 2.25
N SER A 37 0.96 -5.38 1.54
CA SER A 37 1.70 -5.60 0.30
C SER A 37 3.06 -6.26 0.54
N ALA A 38 3.76 -5.87 1.61
CA ALA A 38 5.02 -6.48 2.00
C ALA A 38 4.82 -7.96 2.34
N ASP A 39 3.84 -8.28 3.19
CA ASP A 39 3.50 -9.66 3.56
C ASP A 39 3.10 -10.49 2.33
N PHE A 40 2.31 -9.91 1.42
CA PHE A 40 1.93 -10.54 0.16
C PHE A 40 3.17 -10.91 -0.67
N LEU A 41 4.08 -9.96 -0.89
CA LEU A 41 5.29 -10.16 -1.70
C LEU A 41 6.26 -11.14 -1.04
N THR A 42 6.45 -11.06 0.27
CA THR A 42 7.27 -12.02 1.02
C THR A 42 6.68 -13.43 0.94
N GLY A 43 5.35 -13.56 0.99
CA GLY A 43 4.65 -14.82 0.73
C GLY A 43 4.83 -15.40 -0.69
N LEU A 44 5.29 -14.58 -1.63
CA LEU A 44 5.66 -14.99 -3.00
C LEU A 44 7.17 -15.21 -3.18
N GLY A 45 7.98 -14.96 -2.14
CA GLY A 45 9.43 -15.15 -2.14
C GLY A 45 10.25 -13.89 -2.45
N CYS A 46 9.64 -12.71 -2.49
CA CYS A 46 10.38 -11.45 -2.59
C CYS A 46 11.00 -11.06 -1.25
N THR A 47 12.26 -10.60 -1.28
CA THR A 47 12.90 -9.96 -0.12
C THR A 47 12.58 -8.47 -0.13
N ILE A 48 12.11 -7.96 1.02
CA ILE A 48 11.85 -6.53 1.24
C ILE A 48 12.85 -6.03 2.29
N ASN A 49 13.50 -4.90 2.04
CA ASN A 49 14.41 -4.32 3.03
C ASN A 49 13.64 -3.75 4.23
N ASP A 50 14.15 -3.94 5.44
CA ASP A 50 13.55 -3.38 6.67
C ASP A 50 13.86 -1.88 6.86
N GLY A 51 14.82 -1.35 6.10
CA GLY A 51 15.21 0.06 6.15
C GLY A 51 14.32 0.99 5.32
N PRO A 52 14.67 2.29 5.23
CA PRO A 52 13.92 3.28 4.44
C PRO A 52 13.73 2.90 2.96
N SER A 53 14.64 2.10 2.40
CA SER A 53 14.54 1.56 1.04
C SER A 53 13.37 0.59 0.84
N GLY A 54 12.89 -0.06 1.91
CA GLY A 54 11.79 -1.03 1.89
C GLY A 54 10.49 -0.47 1.32
N HIS A 55 10.19 0.79 1.62
CA HIS A 55 9.06 1.50 1.00
C HIS A 55 9.14 1.49 -0.52
N GLY A 56 10.35 1.70 -1.05
CA GLY A 56 10.67 1.62 -2.47
C GLY A 56 10.48 0.23 -3.06
N ASP A 57 10.96 -0.78 -2.34
CA ASP A 57 10.95 -2.17 -2.81
C ASP A 57 9.53 -2.69 -3.00
N VAL A 58 8.63 -2.41 -2.06
CA VAL A 58 7.25 -2.92 -2.11
C VAL A 58 6.53 -2.44 -3.37
N TYR A 59 6.48 -1.12 -3.64
CA TYR A 59 5.77 -0.65 -4.83
C TYR A 59 6.47 -1.05 -6.13
N ARG A 60 7.82 -1.15 -6.15
CA ARG A 60 8.55 -1.60 -7.34
C ARG A 60 8.27 -3.07 -7.65
N ASN A 61 8.27 -3.93 -6.63
CA ASN A 61 8.01 -5.35 -6.80
C ASN A 61 6.56 -5.60 -7.22
N LEU A 62 5.59 -4.88 -6.65
CA LEU A 62 4.21 -4.89 -7.11
C LEU A 62 4.08 -4.46 -8.59
N SER A 63 4.78 -3.40 -8.99
CA SER A 63 4.78 -2.93 -10.39
C SER A 63 5.39 -3.92 -11.39
N ASN A 64 6.24 -4.85 -10.92
CA ASN A 64 7.00 -5.76 -11.78
C ASN A 64 6.59 -7.24 -11.65
N CYS A 65 5.53 -7.56 -10.92
CA CYS A 65 5.08 -8.95 -10.70
C CYS A 65 4.30 -9.58 -11.87
N CYS A 66 4.31 -8.95 -13.06
CA CYS A 66 3.64 -9.40 -14.28
C CYS A 66 2.11 -9.57 -14.18
N ASP A 67 1.46 -8.98 -13.17
CA ASP A 67 -0.01 -8.87 -13.07
C ASP A 67 -0.41 -7.39 -13.11
N SER A 68 -1.39 -7.06 -13.95
CA SER A 68 -1.80 -5.67 -14.19
C SER A 68 -2.52 -5.03 -13.01
N GLU A 69 -3.23 -5.84 -12.21
CA GLU A 69 -3.94 -5.36 -11.02
C GLU A 69 -2.94 -5.06 -9.90
N LEU A 70 -1.98 -5.95 -9.67
CA LEU A 70 -0.87 -5.69 -8.74
C LEU A 70 0.00 -4.52 -9.18
N ALA A 71 0.25 -4.36 -10.49
CA ALA A 71 0.97 -3.19 -10.98
C ALA A 71 0.20 -1.88 -10.72
N SER A 72 -1.13 -1.91 -10.83
CA SER A 72 -1.98 -0.80 -10.43
C SER A 72 -1.85 -0.48 -8.93
N VAL A 73 -1.88 -1.51 -8.07
CA VAL A 73 -1.66 -1.37 -6.62
C VAL A 73 -0.28 -0.78 -6.33
N GLY A 74 0.77 -1.22 -7.03
CA GLY A 74 2.13 -0.67 -6.91
C GLY A 74 2.17 0.84 -7.21
N SER A 75 1.60 1.26 -8.34
CA SER A 75 1.50 2.68 -8.70
C SER A 75 0.72 3.49 -7.65
N GLN A 76 -0.41 2.97 -7.19
CA GLN A 76 -1.24 3.62 -6.17
C GLN A 76 -0.54 3.70 -4.81
N LEU A 77 0.25 2.69 -4.43
CA LEU A 77 1.04 2.70 -3.20
C LEU A 77 2.19 3.73 -3.26
N HIS A 78 2.82 3.88 -4.42
CA HIS A 78 3.81 4.93 -4.64
C HIS A 78 3.20 6.33 -4.45
N ASP A 79 2.03 6.58 -5.04
CA ASP A 79 1.28 7.82 -4.83
C ASP A 79 0.90 8.00 -3.34
N LEU A 80 0.37 6.95 -2.70
CA LEU A 80 -0.01 6.97 -1.27
C LEU A 80 1.18 7.29 -0.35
N HIS A 81 2.38 6.80 -0.66
CA HIS A 81 3.61 7.19 0.04
C HIS A 81 3.86 8.70 -0.06
N GLY A 82 3.70 9.27 -1.25
CA GLY A 82 3.75 10.72 -1.45
C GLY A 82 2.68 11.48 -0.65
N LYS A 83 1.45 10.96 -0.59
CA LYS A 83 0.38 11.53 0.25
C LYS A 83 0.76 11.52 1.73
N ARG A 84 1.32 10.41 2.22
CA ARG A 84 1.79 10.25 3.60
C ARG A 84 2.91 11.25 3.94
N ILE A 85 3.87 11.47 3.04
CA ILE A 85 4.92 12.49 3.23
C ILE A 85 4.30 13.89 3.41
N ILE A 86 3.29 14.24 2.60
CA ILE A 86 2.60 15.52 2.72
C ILE A 86 1.85 15.62 4.05
N ALA A 87 1.09 14.58 4.39
CA ALA A 87 0.28 14.53 5.60
C ALA A 87 1.15 14.66 6.87
N ASP A 88 2.23 13.88 6.97
CA ASP A 88 3.06 13.77 8.17
C ASP A 88 4.05 14.95 8.33
N TYR A 89 4.61 15.47 7.23
CA TYR A 89 5.76 16.37 7.30
C TYR A 89 5.54 17.76 6.70
N ARG A 90 4.54 17.95 5.81
CA ARG A 90 4.31 19.23 5.12
C ARG A 90 3.08 19.93 5.68
N LEU A 91 3.21 20.48 6.89
CA LEU A 91 2.11 21.12 7.62
C LEU A 91 1.55 22.38 6.94
N ASN A 92 2.34 23.02 6.07
CA ASN A 92 1.89 24.15 5.24
C ASN A 92 1.03 23.72 4.03
N ASN A 93 0.95 22.42 3.73
CA ASN A 93 0.13 21.89 2.65
C ASN A 93 -1.16 21.29 3.22
N THR A 94 -2.27 22.00 3.03
CA THR A 94 -3.57 21.68 3.65
C THR A 94 -4.43 20.71 2.83
N LYS A 95 -3.88 20.08 1.78
CA LYS A 95 -4.62 19.19 0.86
C LYS A 95 -5.38 18.07 1.58
N TYR A 96 -4.82 17.57 2.68
CA TYR A 96 -5.37 16.46 3.47
C TYR A 96 -5.98 16.91 4.81
N ASP A 97 -6.26 18.22 4.98
CA ASP A 97 -6.86 18.79 6.19
C ASP A 97 -8.40 18.79 6.15
N ASN A 98 -8.98 18.02 5.24
CA ASN A 98 -10.43 17.96 5.07
C ASN A 98 -10.92 16.53 4.88
N GLN A 99 -12.15 16.30 5.33
CA GLN A 99 -12.82 15.01 5.30
C GLN A 99 -12.93 14.43 3.89
N LYS A 100 -13.32 15.25 2.91
CA LYS A 100 -13.61 14.80 1.54
C LYS A 100 -12.38 14.16 0.89
N THR A 101 -11.23 14.83 0.93
CA THR A 101 -9.98 14.28 0.36
C THR A 101 -9.58 13.01 1.11
N THR A 102 -9.64 13.03 2.44
CA THR A 102 -9.19 11.90 3.26
C THR A 102 -10.08 10.66 3.08
N GLN A 103 -11.40 10.83 2.99
CA GLN A 103 -12.31 9.72 2.68
C GLN A 103 -12.07 9.13 1.28
N ALA A 104 -11.71 9.96 0.30
CA ALA A 104 -11.32 9.45 -1.02
C ALA A 104 -10.06 8.57 -0.94
N VAL A 105 -9.10 8.92 -0.07
CA VAL A 105 -7.94 8.07 0.21
C VAL A 105 -8.38 6.75 0.86
N MET A 106 -9.31 6.77 1.83
CA MET A 106 -9.79 5.53 2.47
C MET A 106 -10.46 4.58 1.46
N MET A 107 -11.31 5.11 0.59
CA MET A 107 -11.95 4.31 -0.47
C MET A 107 -10.94 3.72 -1.45
N GLN A 108 -9.88 4.47 -1.79
CA GLN A 108 -8.79 3.96 -2.61
C GLN A 108 -8.03 2.83 -1.89
N SER A 109 -7.65 3.04 -0.63
CA SER A 109 -6.92 2.06 0.18
C SER A 109 -7.72 0.76 0.38
N GLU A 110 -9.02 0.85 0.61
CA GLU A 110 -9.91 -0.33 0.69
C GLU A 110 -9.85 -1.16 -0.59
N ARG A 111 -9.96 -0.51 -1.76
CA ARG A 111 -9.90 -1.19 -3.07
C ARG A 111 -8.54 -1.84 -3.31
N MET A 112 -7.46 -1.25 -2.81
CA MET A 112 -6.11 -1.81 -2.90
C MET A 112 -5.99 -3.11 -2.10
N ILE A 113 -6.50 -3.16 -0.86
CA ILE A 113 -6.52 -4.41 -0.08
C ILE A 113 -7.37 -5.47 -0.78
N GLN A 114 -8.56 -5.11 -1.26
CA GLN A 114 -9.41 -6.06 -1.99
C GLN A 114 -8.74 -6.61 -3.25
N ALA A 115 -7.95 -5.79 -3.96
CA ALA A 115 -7.16 -6.24 -5.09
C ALA A 115 -6.06 -7.23 -4.68
N LEU A 116 -5.33 -6.94 -3.59
CA LEU A 116 -4.33 -7.84 -3.03
C LEU A 116 -4.96 -9.18 -2.58
N ASP A 117 -6.12 -9.16 -1.95
CA ASP A 117 -6.84 -10.36 -1.50
C ASP A 117 -7.30 -11.23 -2.69
N ARG A 118 -7.81 -10.60 -3.77
CA ARG A 118 -8.15 -11.30 -5.01
C ARG A 118 -6.93 -11.92 -5.69
N CYS A 119 -5.79 -11.24 -5.67
CA CYS A 119 -4.55 -11.75 -6.24
C CYS A 119 -3.91 -12.83 -5.35
N GLY A 120 -4.13 -12.77 -4.04
CA GLY A 120 -3.58 -13.67 -3.03
C GLY A 120 -4.37 -14.95 -2.80
N SER A 121 -5.37 -15.25 -3.63
CA SER A 121 -6.23 -16.41 -3.47
C SER A 121 -6.35 -17.27 -4.73
N GLY A 122 -6.55 -18.57 -4.53
CA GLY A 122 -6.81 -19.54 -5.61
C GLY A 122 -5.71 -19.66 -6.65
N ALA A 123 -6.10 -20.08 -7.86
CA ALA A 123 -5.19 -20.33 -8.99
C ALA A 123 -4.40 -19.08 -9.42
N ARG A 124 -4.98 -17.88 -9.25
CA ARG A 124 -4.33 -16.62 -9.61
C ARG A 124 -3.08 -16.37 -8.79
N ARG A 125 -3.10 -16.72 -7.49
CA ARG A 125 -1.91 -16.63 -6.63
C ARG A 125 -0.77 -17.49 -7.17
N ASP A 126 -1.08 -18.70 -7.64
CA ASP A 126 -0.06 -19.63 -8.14
C ASP A 126 0.56 -19.16 -9.46
N GLU A 127 -0.24 -18.54 -10.34
CA GLU A 127 0.24 -17.90 -11.57
C GLU A 127 1.16 -16.72 -11.26
N ILE A 128 0.76 -15.84 -10.35
CA ILE A 128 1.57 -14.71 -9.90
C ILE A 128 2.87 -15.21 -9.26
N ALA A 129 2.81 -16.24 -8.41
CA ALA A 129 3.99 -16.81 -7.77
C ALA A 129 4.99 -17.38 -8.79
N LYS A 130 4.51 -18.03 -9.86
CA LYS A 130 5.36 -18.50 -10.96
C LYS A 130 6.02 -17.32 -11.69
N ALA A 131 5.23 -16.31 -12.05
CA ALA A 131 5.73 -15.13 -12.75
C ALA A 131 6.78 -14.36 -11.92
N VAL A 132 6.53 -14.18 -10.62
CA VAL A 132 7.47 -13.55 -9.68
C VAL A 132 8.76 -14.35 -9.59
N LYS A 133 8.71 -15.68 -9.47
CA LYS A 133 9.92 -16.53 -9.46
C LYS A 133 10.74 -16.39 -10.73
N GLU A 134 10.10 -16.37 -11.89
CA GLU A 134 10.78 -16.15 -13.17
C GLU A 134 11.43 -14.77 -13.26
N TYR A 135 10.74 -13.73 -12.79
CA TYR A 135 11.27 -12.38 -12.70
C TYR A 135 12.50 -12.31 -11.78
N LEU A 136 12.39 -12.84 -10.56
CA LEU A 136 13.48 -12.85 -9.58
C LEU A 136 14.72 -13.58 -10.12
N ARG A 137 14.54 -14.66 -10.89
CA ARG A 137 15.65 -15.37 -11.56
C ARG A 137 16.36 -14.52 -12.61
N LYS A 138 15.65 -13.62 -13.30
CA LYS A 138 16.25 -12.75 -14.34
C LYS A 138 17.04 -11.58 -13.76
N ILE A 139 16.73 -11.16 -12.54
CA ILE A 139 17.38 -10.02 -11.88
C ILE A 139 18.39 -10.42 -10.81
N SER A 140 18.47 -11.72 -10.49
CA SER A 140 19.53 -12.25 -9.62
C SER A 140 20.83 -12.35 -10.43
N PRO A 141 21.96 -11.86 -9.91
CA PRO A 141 23.26 -11.88 -10.59
C PRO A 141 23.82 -13.28 -10.83
#